data_AF-A0AAN6UVE6-F1
#
_entry.id   AF-A0AAN6UVE6-F1
#
_cell.length_a   1.000
_cell.length_b   1.000
_cell.length_c   1.000
_cell.angle_alpha   90.00
_cell.angle_beta   90.00
_cell.angle_gamma   90.00
#
_symmetry.space_group_name_H-M   'P 1'
#
loop_
_entity.id
_entity.type
_entity.pdbx_description
1 polymer ?
#
loop_
_entity_poly.entity_id
_entity_poly.type
_entity_poly.pdbx_seq_one_letter_code
_entity_poly.pdbx_strand_id
1 'polypeptide(L)'
;MSSAPTIGEKAEAEHHGASSPDIVGHSTLENEAHLTRRILWKTDTRILPILSLLFLCSFLDRTNVGNARIIGLEDDLKISNLQYNQGLAVFY
;
A
#
# COMPACT_ATOMS: atom_id res chain seq x y z
N MET A 1 -5.99 74.85 -40.10
CA MET A 1 -6.12 73.38 -40.22
C MET A 1 -4.72 72.81 -40.35
N SER A 2 -4.07 72.55 -39.21
CA SER A 2 -2.77 71.89 -39.09
C SER A 2 -2.72 71.39 -37.65
N SER A 3 -2.91 70.09 -37.44
CA SER A 3 -3.10 69.51 -36.11
C SER A 3 -1.74 69.09 -35.55
N ALA A 4 -1.36 69.75 -34.45
CA ALA A 4 -0.22 69.42 -33.61
C ALA A 4 -0.67 68.45 -32.46
N PRO A 5 0.29 67.85 -31.73
CA PRO A 5 0.15 66.54 -31.06
C PRO A 5 -0.31 66.64 -29.59
N THR A 6 -0.66 65.51 -28.97
CA THR A 6 -0.72 65.38 -27.50
C THR A 6 -0.21 64.00 -27.07
N ILE A 7 0.63 64.06 -26.04
CA ILE A 7 1.50 63.04 -25.45
C ILE A 7 0.72 62.07 -24.55
N GLY A 8 1.14 60.80 -24.59
CA GLY A 8 1.25 59.91 -23.43
C GLY A 8 -0.05 59.37 -22.80
N GLU A 9 -0.18 58.04 -22.76
CA GLU A 9 -0.17 57.21 -21.53
C GLU A 9 -0.64 55.78 -21.87
N LYS A 10 0.10 54.78 -21.38
CA LYS A 10 -0.19 53.31 -21.33
C LYS A 10 -0.09 52.59 -22.69
N ALA A 11 0.98 51.86 -23.02
CA ALA A 11 1.66 50.81 -22.25
C ALA A 11 0.70 49.78 -21.65
N GLU A 12 -0.02 49.08 -22.51
CA GLU A 12 -0.52 47.73 -22.23
C GLU A 12 -0.08 46.85 -23.39
N ALA A 13 1.15 46.34 -23.24
CA ALA A 13 1.57 45.15 -23.95
C ALA A 13 0.63 44.03 -23.51
N GLU A 14 -0.17 43.52 -24.44
CA GLU A 14 -0.80 42.23 -24.26
C GLU A 14 0.32 41.21 -24.06
N HIS A 15 0.52 40.83 -22.80
CA HIS A 15 1.36 39.71 -22.40
C HIS A 15 0.59 38.43 -22.74
N HIS A 16 0.50 38.15 -24.05
CA HIS A 16 0.02 36.86 -24.55
C HIS A 16 0.87 35.77 -23.91
N GLY A 17 0.23 35.01 -23.03
CA GLY A 17 0.82 33.94 -22.26
C GLY A 17 1.39 32.88 -23.18
N ALA A 18 2.70 32.87 -23.33
CA ALA A 18 3.45 31.66 -23.63
C ALA A 18 3.82 31.02 -22.29
N SER A 19 2.83 30.49 -21.57
CA SER A 19 3.10 29.53 -20.52
C SER A 19 3.56 28.24 -21.21
N SER A 20 4.86 27.95 -21.14
CA SER A 20 5.45 26.72 -21.66
C SER A 20 4.63 25.50 -21.19
N PRO A 21 4.12 24.65 -22.10
CA PRO A 21 3.28 23.51 -21.76
C PRO A 21 4.05 22.35 -21.08
N ASP A 22 5.38 22.39 -21.09
CA ASP A 22 6.22 21.24 -20.67
C ASP A 22 6.49 21.19 -19.15
N ILE A 23 6.47 22.33 -18.44
CA ILE A 23 6.80 22.40 -17.00
C ILE A 23 5.63 21.95 -16.10
N VAL A 24 4.40 22.15 -16.57
CA VAL A 24 3.19 21.78 -15.82
C VAL A 24 2.97 20.27 -15.86
N GLY A 25 3.27 19.61 -16.98
CA GLY A 25 3.10 18.16 -17.13
C GLY A 25 4.06 17.32 -16.30
N HIS A 26 5.33 17.73 -16.18
CA HIS A 26 6.32 16.96 -15.40
C HIS A 26 6.04 17.02 -13.90
N SER A 27 5.70 18.20 -13.37
CA SER A 27 5.43 18.40 -11.95
C SER A 27 4.13 17.73 -11.48
N THR A 28 3.09 17.67 -12.31
CA THR A 28 1.84 16.96 -11.98
C THR A 28 2.04 15.45 -11.88
N LEU A 29 2.75 14.84 -12.83
CA LEU A 29 3.06 13.40 -12.81
C LEU A 29 3.93 13.00 -11.61
N GLU A 30 4.94 13.81 -11.27
CA GLU A 30 5.77 13.60 -10.08
C GLU A 30 4.92 13.67 -8.81
N ASN A 31 4.05 14.67 -8.69
CA ASN A 31 3.15 14.81 -7.55
C ASN A 31 2.20 13.61 -7.41
N GLU A 32 1.58 13.15 -8.49
CA GLU A 32 0.71 11.97 -8.50
C GLU A 32 1.45 10.69 -8.07
N ALA A 33 2.70 10.50 -8.54
CA ALA A 33 3.54 9.38 -8.13
C ALA A 33 3.87 9.44 -6.61
N HIS A 34 4.16 10.63 -6.09
CA HIS A 34 4.40 10.85 -4.65
C HIS A 34 3.16 10.56 -3.79
N LEU A 35 1.98 11.02 -4.22
CA LEU A 35 0.70 10.76 -3.57
C LEU A 35 0.38 9.26 -3.56
N THR A 36 0.53 8.61 -4.70
CA THR A 36 0.29 7.16 -4.86
C THR A 36 1.21 6.36 -3.95
N ARG A 37 2.52 6.66 -3.94
CA ARG A 37 3.47 6.01 -3.04
C ARG A 37 3.06 6.18 -1.58
N ARG A 38 2.69 7.39 -1.16
CA ARG A 38 2.28 7.66 0.23
C ARG A 38 1.03 6.86 0.64
N ILE A 39 0.09 6.66 -0.29
CA ILE A 39 -1.10 5.84 -0.06
C ILE A 39 -0.71 4.36 0.08
N LEU A 40 0.11 3.82 -0.83
CA LEU A 40 0.58 2.44 -0.77
C LEU A 40 1.30 2.15 0.55
N TRP A 41 2.27 3.00 0.93
CA TRP A 41 2.98 2.84 2.21
C TRP A 41 2.04 2.91 3.42
N LYS A 42 1.02 3.77 3.40
CA LYS A 42 0.02 3.85 4.49
C LYS A 42 -0.84 2.58 4.57
N THR A 43 -1.18 2.00 3.43
CA THR A 43 -1.99 0.78 3.35
C THR A 43 -1.16 -0.44 3.78
N ASP A 44 0.03 -0.59 3.23
CA ASP A 44 0.93 -1.73 3.50
C ASP A 44 1.35 -1.76 4.96
N THR A 45 1.65 -0.62 5.57
CA THR A 45 2.03 -0.54 7.00
C THR A 45 0.92 -0.94 7.97
N ARG A 46 -0.34 -1.05 7.52
CA ARG A 46 -1.46 -1.56 8.33
C ARG A 46 -1.83 -2.99 7.98
N ILE A 47 -1.87 -3.31 6.69
CA ILE A 47 -2.30 -4.63 6.22
C ILE A 47 -1.19 -5.67 6.42
N LEU A 48 0.06 -5.36 6.06
CA LEU A 48 1.16 -6.29 6.18
C LEU A 48 1.39 -6.80 7.61
N PRO A 49 1.44 -5.99 8.68
CA PRO A 49 1.69 -6.52 10.02
C PRO A 49 0.56 -7.45 10.51
N ILE A 50 -0.70 -7.13 10.18
CA ILE A 50 -1.83 -7.98 10.53
C ILE A 50 -1.75 -9.29 9.74
N LEU A 51 -1.47 -9.22 8.43
CA LEU A 51 -1.35 -10.40 7.59
C LEU A 51 -0.16 -11.27 7.99
N SER A 52 0.98 -10.66 8.33
CA SER A 52 2.16 -11.35 8.86
C SER A 52 1.86 -12.04 10.19
N LEU A 53 1.11 -11.39 11.09
CA LEU A 53 0.73 -11.98 12.36
C LEU A 53 -0.25 -13.15 12.17
N LEU A 54 -1.28 -12.97 11.33
CA LEU A 54 -2.23 -14.04 11.00
C LEU A 54 -1.50 -15.22 10.35
N PHE A 55 -0.59 -14.96 9.42
CA PHE A 55 0.24 -15.98 8.79
C PHE A 55 1.14 -16.69 9.81
N LEU A 56 1.76 -15.94 10.72
CA LEU A 56 2.56 -16.51 11.81
C LEU A 56 1.72 -17.41 12.72
N CYS A 57 0.52 -16.98 13.11
CA CYS A 57 -0.40 -17.79 13.90
C CYS A 57 -0.80 -19.07 13.15
N SER A 58 -1.15 -18.98 11.87
CA SER A 58 -1.45 -20.17 11.05
C SER A 58 -0.25 -21.13 10.95
N PHE A 59 0.97 -20.60 10.93
CA PHE A 59 2.18 -21.43 10.94
C PHE A 59 2.46 -22.05 12.30
N LEU A 60 2.21 -21.31 13.39
CA LEU A 60 2.31 -21.80 14.75
C LEU A 60 1.33 -22.94 15.01
N ASP A 61 0.09 -22.85 14.55
CA ASP A 61 -0.90 -23.93 14.74
C ASP A 61 -0.43 -25.25 14.09
N ARG A 62 0.11 -25.16 12.85
CA ARG A 62 0.71 -26.31 12.14
C ARG A 62 1.92 -26.89 12.85
N THR A 63 2.78 -26.03 13.38
CA THR A 63 4.00 -26.45 14.07
C THR A 63 3.69 -27.06 15.44
N ASN A 64 2.78 -26.44 16.20
CA ASN A 64 2.41 -26.86 17.54
C ASN A 64 1.75 -28.23 17.53
N VAL A 65 0.82 -28.47 16.60
CA VAL A 65 0.17 -29.79 16.50
C VAL A 65 1.18 -30.86 16.07
N GLY A 66 2.08 -30.56 15.12
CA GLY A 66 3.16 -31.48 14.73
C GLY A 66 4.09 -31.83 15.89
N ASN A 67 4.51 -30.84 16.68
CA ASN A 67 5.37 -31.03 17.84
C ASN A 67 4.67 -31.82 18.95
N ALA A 68 3.38 -31.59 19.19
CA ALA A 68 2.63 -32.31 20.21
C ALA A 68 2.63 -33.83 19.95
N ARG A 69 2.50 -34.25 18.68
CA ARG A 69 2.62 -35.67 18.30
C ARG A 69 4.01 -36.24 18.63
N ILE A 70 5.08 -35.49 18.33
CA ILE A 70 6.46 -35.92 18.60
C ILE A 70 6.73 -36.05 20.10
N ILE A 71 6.15 -35.16 20.91
CA ILE A 71 6.30 -35.14 22.37
C ILE A 71 5.57 -36.33 23.04
N GLY A 72 4.68 -37.02 22.32
CA GLY A 72 3.95 -38.17 22.85
C GLY A 72 2.49 -37.89 23.21
N LEU A 73 1.88 -36.83 22.63
CA LEU A 73 0.46 -36.51 22.89
C LEU A 73 -0.48 -37.70 22.60
N GLU A 74 -0.17 -38.52 21.59
CA GLU A 74 -0.97 -39.72 21.29
C GLU A 74 -0.97 -40.71 22.46
N ASP A 75 0.18 -40.91 23.11
CA ASP A 75 0.37 -41.83 24.23
C ASP A 75 -0.26 -41.27 25.52
N ASP A 76 -0.08 -39.98 25.78
CA ASP A 76 -0.63 -39.28 26.95
C ASP A 76 -2.16 -39.31 26.97
N LEU A 77 -2.79 -39.13 25.79
CA LEU A 77 -4.24 -39.16 25.63
C LEU A 77 -4.81 -40.56 25.33
N LYS A 78 -3.95 -41.58 25.13
CA LYS A 78 -4.34 -42.94 24.73
C LYS A 78 -5.24 -42.97 23.48
N ILE A 79 -4.96 -42.09 22.52
CA ILE A 79 -5.71 -42.00 21.26
C ILE A 79 -4.97 -42.74 20.16
N SER A 80 -5.74 -43.35 19.26
CA SER A 80 -5.16 -43.98 18.06
C SER A 80 -4.70 -42.95 17.04
N ASN A 81 -3.74 -43.33 16.19
CA ASN A 81 -3.28 -42.52 15.06
C ASN A 81 -4.43 -42.06 14.15
N LEU A 82 -5.48 -42.89 13.99
CA LEU A 82 -6.66 -42.54 13.22
C LEU A 82 -7.44 -41.39 13.87
N GLN A 83 -7.64 -41.43 15.19
CA GLN A 83 -8.36 -40.38 15.93
C GLN A 83 -7.57 -39.06 15.94
N TYR A 84 -6.25 -39.13 16.04
CA TYR A 84 -5.39 -37.96 15.91
C TYR A 84 -5.53 -37.31 14.52
N ASN A 85 -5.48 -38.10 13.45
CA ASN A 85 -5.66 -37.62 12.08
C ASN A 85 -7.09 -37.09 11.81
N GLN A 86 -8.11 -37.68 12.42
CA GLN A 86 -9.48 -37.15 12.37
C GLN A 86 -9.58 -35.77 13.04
N GLY A 87 -8.93 -35.59 14.19
CA GLY A 87 -8.86 -34.29 14.86
C GLY A 87 -8.17 -33.22 13.99
N LEU A 88 -7.06 -33.58 13.34
CA LEU A 88 -6.40 -32.72 12.37
C LEU A 88 -7.31 -32.34 11.20
N ALA A 89 -8.06 -33.30 10.65
CA ALA A 89 -8.96 -33.08 9.52
C ALA A 89 -10.17 -32.20 9.85
N VAL A 90 -10.54 -32.07 11.12
CA VAL A 90 -11.60 -31.15 11.57
C VAL A 90 -11.04 -29.75 11.84
N PHE A 91 -9.79 -29.66 12.29
CA PHE A 91 -9.14 -28.40 12.67
C PHE A 91 -8.61 -27.61 11.46
N TYR A 92 -8.11 -28.30 10.42
CA TYR A 92 -7.61 -27.71 9.17
C TYR A 92 -8.62 -27.79 8.04
#